data_AF-A0A914C941-F1
#
_entry.id   AF-A0A914C941-F1
#
_cell.length_a   1.000
_cell.length_b   1.000
_cell.length_c   1.000
_cell.angle_alpha   90.00
_cell.angle_beta   90.00
_cell.angle_gamma   90.00
#
_symmetry.space_group_name_H-M   'P 1'
#
loop_
_entity.id
_entity.type
_entity.pdbx_description
1 polymer ?
#
loop_
_entity_poly.entity_id
_entity_poly.type
_entity_poly.pdbx_seq_one_letter_code
_entity_poly.pdbx_strand_id
1 'polypeptide(L)'
;MPHHYIGGDLEDSPTATNDPMFLLHHGFVDLLWELWKQQKDRTCHIPAVLDDDIDGTYEYALRPRCSWEKPDCGSNYLFCDKSQGQEKPARCASKIKLGGNCEGLDERDEPCNKGICYRNRCIRDSKKNNIIDNTF
;
A
#
# COMPACT_ATOMS: atom_id res chain seq x y z
N MET A 1 3.48 14.33 10.95
CA MET A 1 4.27 13.08 10.89
C MET A 1 5.56 13.34 11.66
N PRO A 2 6.00 12.48 12.58
CA PRO A 2 7.19 12.72 13.41
C PRO A 2 8.46 13.02 12.59
N HIS A 3 8.57 12.43 11.39
CA HIS A 3 9.59 12.75 10.37
C HIS A 3 9.73 14.27 10.11
N HIS A 4 8.63 15.03 10.07
CA HIS A 4 8.64 16.48 9.80
C HIS A 4 9.03 17.33 11.01
N TYR A 5 8.92 16.79 12.23
CA TYR A 5 9.28 17.54 13.45
C TYR A 5 10.79 17.52 13.71
N ILE A 6 11.46 16.44 13.29
CA ILE A 6 12.91 16.28 13.41
C ILE A 6 13.64 17.05 12.29
N GLY A 7 13.05 17.10 11.09
CA GLY A 7 13.63 17.81 9.96
C GLY A 7 14.86 17.10 9.37
N GLY A 8 15.57 17.77 8.47
CA GLY A 8 16.79 17.23 7.86
C GLY A 8 16.52 16.01 6.99
N ASP A 9 17.47 15.07 6.94
CA ASP A 9 17.35 13.87 6.10
C ASP A 9 16.11 13.04 6.45
N LEU A 10 15.70 13.02 7.73
CA LEU A 10 14.53 12.28 8.23
C LEU A 10 13.19 12.81 7.71
N GLU A 11 13.11 14.08 7.31
CA GLU A 11 11.87 14.68 6.80
C GLU A 11 11.46 14.10 5.44
N ASP A 12 12.45 13.86 4.58
CA ASP A 12 12.25 13.40 3.22
C ASP A 12 12.30 11.88 3.14
N SER A 13 11.17 11.25 2.82
CA SER A 13 11.06 9.79 2.65
C SER A 13 12.16 9.11 1.81
N PRO A 14 12.69 9.70 0.70
CA PRO A 14 13.77 9.07 -0.06
C PRO A 14 15.15 9.13 0.61
N THR A 15 15.38 10.05 1.55
CA THR A 15 16.66 10.24 2.26
C THR A 15 16.59 9.88 3.73
N ALA A 16 15.39 9.66 4.27
CA ALA A 16 15.15 9.45 5.69
C ALA A 16 15.97 8.31 6.28
N THR A 17 16.26 7.27 5.49
CA THR A 17 17.10 6.14 5.91
C THR A 17 18.57 6.50 6.20
N ASN A 18 19.04 7.67 5.78
CA ASN A 18 20.41 8.13 6.04
C ASN A 18 20.57 8.75 7.45
N ASP A 19 19.48 9.12 8.11
CA ASP A 19 19.48 9.65 9.47
C ASP A 19 19.49 8.50 10.50
N PRO A 20 20.42 8.44 11.47
CA PRO A 20 20.43 7.38 12.49
C PRO A 20 19.15 7.34 13.34
N MET A 21 18.43 8.45 13.51
CA MET A 21 17.15 8.49 14.21
C MET A 21 16.04 7.72 13.48
N PHE A 22 16.21 7.44 12.18
CA PHE A 22 15.26 6.68 11.39
C PHE A 22 15.00 5.29 11.98
N LEU A 23 16.06 4.59 12.39
CA LEU A 23 15.94 3.24 12.95
C LEU A 23 15.20 3.25 14.29
N LEU A 24 15.49 4.22 15.15
CA LEU A 24 14.80 4.37 16.44
C LEU A 24 13.33 4.75 16.24
N HIS A 25 13.06 5.65 15.30
CA HIS A 25 11.70 6.06 14.95
C HIS A 25 10.87 4.88 14.43
N HIS A 26 11.42 4.11 13.49
CA HIS A 26 10.73 2.96 12.91
C HIS A 26 10.62 1.79 13.91
N GLY A 27 11.60 1.57 14.78
CA GLY A 27 11.48 0.59 15.86
C GLY A 27 10.35 0.92 16.85
N PHE A 28 10.12 2.20 17.14
CA PHE A 28 8.97 2.62 17.95
C PHE A 28 7.64 2.44 17.22
N VAL A 29 7.56 2.78 15.93
CA VAL A 29 6.35 2.56 15.10
C VAL A 29 6.02 1.06 15.01
N ASP A 30 7.03 0.21 14.86
CA ASP A 30 6.88 -1.24 14.86
C ASP A 30 6.36 -1.75 16.21
N LEU A 31 6.89 -1.25 17.34
CA LEU A 31 6.36 -1.58 18.67
C LEU A 31 4.88 -1.18 18.80
N LEU A 32 4.49 0.02 18.37
CA LEU A 32 3.09 0.44 18.41
C LEU A 32 2.19 -0.44 17.53
N TRP A 33 2.70 -0.88 16.37
CA TRP A 33 1.99 -1.81 15.48
C TRP A 33 1.80 -3.18 16.15
N GLU A 34 2.83 -3.72 16.79
CA GLU A 34 2.73 -4.97 17.56
C GLU A 34 1.73 -4.86 18.71
N LEU A 35 1.76 -3.77 19.47
CA LEU A 35 0.81 -3.53 20.57
C LEU A 35 -0.63 -3.43 20.06
N TRP A 36 -0.86 -2.74 18.94
CA TRP A 36 -2.17 -2.66 18.31
C TRP A 36 -2.66 -4.03 17.82
N LYS A 37 -1.77 -4.84 17.22
CA LYS A 37 -2.10 -6.22 16.81
C LYS A 37 -2.53 -7.06 18.00
N GLN A 38 -1.77 -7.04 19.10
CA GLN A 38 -2.13 -7.75 20.34
C GLN A 38 -3.48 -7.30 20.92
N GLN A 39 -3.81 -6.01 20.81
CA GLN A 39 -5.09 -5.49 21.29
C GLN A 39 -6.28 -5.91 20.41
N LYS A 40 -6.08 -5.97 19.10
CA LYS A 40 -7.14 -6.25 18.12
C LYS A 40 -7.37 -7.75 17.90
N ASP A 41 -6.35 -8.56 18.10
CA ASP A 41 -6.37 -9.98 17.80
C ASP A 41 -6.47 -10.85 19.05
N ARG A 42 -7.66 -10.90 19.66
CA ARG A 42 -8.03 -11.93 20.64
C ARG A 42 -8.56 -13.21 19.98
N THR A 43 -8.43 -13.36 18.66
CA THR A 43 -9.10 -14.44 17.91
C THR A 43 -8.25 -15.04 16.80
N CYS A 44 -6.94 -14.82 16.77
CA CYS A 44 -6.05 -15.73 16.08
C CYS A 44 -5.79 -16.91 17.01
N HIS A 45 -6.66 -17.91 16.89
CA HIS A 45 -6.34 -19.26 17.29
C HIS A 45 -5.26 -19.76 16.33
N ILE A 46 -4.01 -19.34 16.55
CA ILE A 46 -2.88 -20.18 16.21
C ILE A 46 -3.00 -21.33 17.22
N PRO A 47 -3.31 -22.57 16.81
CA PRO A 47 -3.06 -23.67 17.73
C PRO A 47 -1.54 -23.65 17.94
N ALA A 48 -1.14 -23.33 19.16
CA ALA A 48 0.19 -23.61 19.66
C ALA A 48 0.35 -25.13 19.69
N VAL A 49 0.51 -25.76 18.52
CA VAL A 49 1.10 -27.08 18.45
C VAL A 49 2.59 -26.83 18.47
N LEU A 50 3.13 -27.03 19.67
CA LEU A 50 4.54 -27.19 19.94
C LEU A 50 5.05 -28.35 19.07
N ASP A 51 5.71 -28.03 17.97
CA ASP A 51 6.83 -28.86 17.53
C ASP A 51 8.10 -28.10 17.92
N ASP A 52 8.91 -28.81 18.69
CA ASP A 52 10.03 -28.36 19.51
C ASP A 52 11.25 -28.01 18.64
N ASP A 53 11.17 -26.94 17.85
CA ASP A 53 12.33 -26.27 17.26
C ASP A 53 11.97 -24.83 16.89
N ILE A 54 12.26 -23.89 17.79
CA ILE A 54 12.01 -22.46 17.59
C ILE A 54 13.07 -21.90 16.64
N ASP A 55 12.81 -21.98 15.33
CA ASP A 55 13.26 -20.98 14.36
C ASP A 55 12.12 -19.97 14.18
N GLY A 56 12.14 -18.92 15.00
CA GLY A 56 11.13 -17.87 15.08
C GLY A 56 11.07 -17.00 13.83
N THR A 57 10.58 -17.57 12.73
CA THR A 57 10.29 -16.84 11.51
C THR A 57 8.91 -16.21 11.63
N TYR A 58 8.87 -14.88 11.68
CA TYR A 58 7.64 -14.13 11.46
C TYR A 58 7.11 -14.46 10.07
N GLU A 59 6.08 -15.29 9.98
CA GLU A 59 5.42 -15.56 8.70
C GLU A 59 4.51 -14.37 8.36
N TYR A 60 4.88 -13.63 7.32
CA TYR A 60 4.06 -12.52 6.84
C TYR A 60 2.66 -13.02 6.49
N ALA A 61 1.62 -12.33 6.98
CA ALA A 61 0.25 -12.57 6.56
C ALA A 61 0.19 -12.57 5.02
N LEU A 62 -0.46 -13.59 4.46
CA LEU A 62 -0.60 -13.72 3.01
C LEU A 62 -1.19 -12.43 2.44
N ARG A 63 -0.48 -11.83 1.47
CA ARG A 63 -1.03 -10.67 0.76
C ARG A 63 -2.36 -11.05 0.12
N PRO A 64 -3.40 -10.21 0.20
CA PRO A 64 -4.67 -10.48 -0.45
C PRO A 64 -4.45 -10.73 -1.94
N ARG A 65 -4.94 -11.87 -2.40
CA ARG A 65 -4.88 -12.29 -3.80
C ARG A 65 -6.12 -11.81 -4.53
N CYS A 66 -5.92 -11.20 -5.68
CA CYS A 66 -6.99 -10.92 -6.64
C CYS A 66 -6.86 -11.86 -7.83
N SER A 67 -7.91 -12.00 -8.63
CA SER A 67 -7.90 -12.80 -9.85
C SER A 67 -8.58 -12.04 -10.99
N TRP A 68 -8.51 -12.60 -12.20
CA TRP A 68 -9.24 -12.07 -13.36
C TRP A 68 -10.77 -12.05 -13.14
N GLU A 69 -11.29 -13.04 -12.41
CA GLU A 69 -12.72 -13.17 -12.08
C GLU A 69 -13.12 -12.29 -10.89
N LYS A 70 -12.20 -12.08 -9.93
CA LYS A 70 -12.41 -11.26 -8.74
C LYS A 70 -11.29 -10.21 -8.58
N PRO A 71 -11.40 -9.07 -9.27
CA PRO A 71 -10.39 -8.01 -9.23
C PRO A 71 -10.48 -7.13 -7.99
N ASP A 72 -11.56 -7.26 -7.18
CA ASP A 72 -11.75 -6.42 -6.00
C ASP A 72 -10.83 -6.87 -4.85
N CYS A 73 -9.96 -5.94 -4.45
CA CYS A 73 -9.02 -6.07 -3.34
C CYS A 73 -9.59 -5.61 -1.98
N GLY A 74 -10.88 -5.22 -1.93
CA GLY A 74 -11.58 -4.86 -0.70
C GLY A 74 -11.18 -3.50 -0.11
N SER A 75 -10.50 -2.65 -0.89
CA SER A 75 -10.06 -1.31 -0.46
C SER A 75 -10.02 -0.35 -1.64
N ASN A 76 -10.51 0.87 -1.42
CA ASN A 76 -10.49 1.96 -2.42
C ASN A 76 -9.06 2.40 -2.81
N TYR A 77 -8.06 2.00 -2.03
CA TYR A 77 -6.65 2.35 -2.23
C TYR A 77 -5.85 1.22 -2.87
N LEU A 78 -6.46 0.07 -3.15
CA LEU A 78 -5.82 -1.06 -3.80
C LEU A 78 -6.37 -1.25 -5.21
N PHE A 79 -5.53 -1.75 -6.10
CA PHE A 79 -5.91 -2.22 -7.42
C PHE A 79 -5.32 -3.61 -7.66
N CYS A 80 -5.92 -4.36 -8.56
CA CYS A 80 -5.43 -5.68 -8.93
C CYS A 80 -4.36 -5.55 -10.02
N ASP A 81 -3.10 -5.71 -9.65
CA ASP A 81 -1.96 -5.71 -10.58
C ASP A 81 -1.91 -7.07 -11.30
N LYS A 82 -2.30 -7.04 -12.57
CA LYS A 82 -2.27 -8.17 -13.51
C LYS A 82 -1.19 -8.03 -14.59
N SER A 83 -0.39 -6.97 -14.50
CA SER A 83 0.65 -6.63 -15.50
C SER A 83 1.77 -7.66 -15.60
N GLN A 84 1.94 -8.52 -14.57
CA GLN A 84 3.02 -9.53 -14.51
C GLN A 84 2.75 -10.78 -15.37
N GLY A 85 1.65 -10.83 -16.12
CA GLY A 85 1.38 -11.89 -17.08
C GLY A 85 1.09 -13.27 -16.47
N GLN A 86 1.27 -14.34 -17.26
CA GLN A 86 1.02 -15.72 -16.83
C GLN A 86 2.10 -16.28 -15.89
N GLU A 87 3.25 -15.62 -15.77
CA GLU A 87 4.37 -16.09 -14.96
C GLU A 87 4.19 -15.83 -13.46
N LYS A 88 3.35 -14.88 -13.06
CA LYS A 88 3.06 -14.59 -11.64
C LYS A 88 1.58 -14.36 -11.36
N PRO A 89 1.07 -14.81 -10.21
CA PRO A 89 -0.32 -14.58 -9.83
C PRO A 89 -0.60 -13.09 -9.65
N ALA A 90 -1.79 -12.67 -10.07
CA ALA A 90 -2.26 -11.31 -9.86
C ALA A 90 -2.26 -10.96 -8.36
N ARG A 91 -1.85 -9.74 -8.05
CA ARG A 91 -1.66 -9.28 -6.66
C ARG A 91 -2.35 -7.95 -6.44
N CYS A 92 -2.88 -7.76 -5.24
CA CYS A 92 -3.34 -6.44 -4.84
C CYS A 92 -2.15 -5.52 -4.56
N ALA A 93 -2.10 -4.39 -5.27
CA ALA A 93 -1.09 -3.34 -5.13
C ALA A 93 -1.75 -2.00 -4.77
N SER A 94 -0.99 -1.07 -4.22
CA SER A 94 -1.49 0.27 -3.86
C SER A 94 -1.69 1.14 -5.09
N LYS A 95 -2.84 1.82 -5.18
CA LYS A 95 -3.12 2.78 -6.23
C LYS A 95 -2.10 3.92 -6.23
N ILE A 96 -1.72 4.34 -7.43
CA ILE A 96 -0.74 5.39 -7.67
C ILE A 96 -1.36 6.75 -7.35
N LYS A 97 -0.60 7.57 -6.62
CA LYS A 97 -0.99 8.96 -6.32
C LYS A 97 -1.06 9.80 -7.60
N LEU A 98 -1.84 10.88 -7.55
CA LEU A 98 -1.84 11.88 -8.62
C LEU A 98 -0.41 12.39 -8.90
N GLY A 99 -0.06 12.49 -10.18
CA GLY A 99 1.28 12.81 -10.67
C GLY A 99 2.27 11.63 -10.71
N GLY A 100 1.92 10.46 -10.16
CA GLY A 100 2.77 9.27 -10.19
C GLY A 100 2.81 8.60 -11.57
N ASN A 101 3.84 7.78 -11.80
CA ASN A 101 4.03 7.05 -13.06
C ASN A 101 3.09 5.84 -13.12
N CYS A 102 2.30 5.73 -14.19
CA CYS A 102 1.40 4.60 -14.46
C CYS A 102 1.76 3.82 -15.73
N GLU A 103 2.97 4.01 -16.26
CA GLU A 103 3.49 3.26 -17.42
C GLU A 103 3.53 1.74 -17.16
N GLY A 104 3.12 0.95 -18.17
CA GLY A 104 3.17 -0.51 -18.12
C GLY A 104 2.04 -1.17 -17.32
N LEU A 105 1.07 -0.40 -16.82
CA LEU A 105 -0.11 -0.92 -16.13
C LEU A 105 -1.34 -0.90 -17.05
N ASP A 106 -2.20 -1.91 -16.91
CA ASP A 106 -3.48 -1.96 -17.61
C ASP A 106 -4.41 -0.85 -17.11
N GLU A 107 -4.91 0.00 -18.01
CA GLU A 107 -5.88 1.06 -17.66
C GLU A 107 -7.19 0.48 -17.07
N ARG A 108 -7.53 -0.75 -17.46
CA ARG A 108 -8.71 -1.49 -16.95
C ARG A 108 -8.66 -1.75 -15.45
N ASP A 109 -7.46 -1.75 -14.86
CA ASP A 109 -7.29 -2.02 -13.44
C ASP A 109 -7.41 -0.76 -12.58
N GLU A 110 -7.70 0.40 -13.18
CA GLU A 110 -7.83 1.69 -12.51
C GLU A 110 -6.68 1.97 -11.52
N PRO A 111 -5.42 1.92 -11.99
CA PRO A 111 -4.25 1.98 -11.10
C PRO A 111 -4.09 3.34 -10.41
N CYS A 112 -4.72 4.40 -10.93
CA CYS A 112 -4.64 5.75 -10.40
C CYS A 112 -5.71 6.01 -9.32
N ASN A 113 -5.30 6.60 -8.19
CA ASN A 113 -6.23 6.97 -7.14
C ASN A 113 -7.03 8.23 -7.53
N LYS A 114 -8.35 8.08 -7.75
CA LYS A 114 -9.28 9.16 -8.16
C LYS A 114 -8.82 9.91 -9.43
N GLY A 115 -8.24 9.18 -10.36
CA GLY A 115 -7.66 9.75 -11.58
C GLY A 115 -7.60 8.73 -12.71
N ILE A 116 -7.16 9.22 -13.87
CA ILE A 116 -6.92 8.40 -15.05
C ILE A 116 -5.43 8.41 -15.39
N CYS A 117 -4.93 7.32 -15.95
CA CYS A 117 -3.59 7.31 -16.51
C CYS A 117 -3.61 8.07 -17.83
N TYR A 118 -2.87 9.18 -17.93
CA TYR A 118 -2.75 9.96 -19.15
C TYR A 118 -1.29 10.34 -19.36
N ARG A 119 -0.73 9.98 -20.52
CA ARG A 119 0.69 10.19 -20.84
C ARG A 119 1.62 9.68 -19.73
N ASN A 120 1.46 8.42 -19.34
CA ASN A 120 2.22 7.74 -18.27
C ASN A 120 2.08 8.38 -16.88
N ARG A 121 1.17 9.33 -16.65
CA ARG A 121 0.94 9.91 -15.33
C ARG A 121 -0.51 9.88 -14.89
N CYS A 122 -0.71 9.65 -13.60
CA CYS A 122 -2.03 9.74 -13.00
C CYS A 122 -2.50 11.19 -12.88
N ILE A 123 -3.49 11.61 -13.67
CA ILE A 123 -4.12 12.94 -13.58
C ILE A 123 -5.50 12.84 -12.95
N ARG A 124 -6.00 13.93 -12.36
CA ARG A 124 -7.40 13.96 -11.90
C ARG A 124 -8.31 13.83 -13.11
N ASP A 125 -9.34 12.99 -12.99
CA ASP A 125 -10.37 12.90 -14.02
C ASP A 125 -11.08 14.26 -14.15
N SER A 126 -10.74 15.00 -15.22
CA SER A 126 -11.26 16.34 -15.46
C SER A 126 -12.74 16.33 -15.85
N LYS A 127 -13.34 15.16 -16.12
CA LYS A 127 -14.77 15.03 -16.43
C LYS A 127 -15.69 15.11 -15.20
N LYS A 128 -15.15 15.09 -13.97
CA LYS A 128 -15.93 15.37 -12.75
C LYS A 128 -15.94 16.84 -12.32
N ASN A 129 -15.14 17.70 -12.94
CA ASN A 129 -15.08 19.12 -12.60
C ASN A 129 -15.79 20.06 -13.58
N ASN A 130 -16.39 19.55 -14.67
CA ASN A 130 -17.07 20.38 -15.68
C ASN A 130 -18.60 20.23 -15.68
N ILE A 131 -19.21 19.69 -14.63
CA ILE A 131 -20.69 19.59 -14.49
C ILE A 131 -21.22 20.51 -13.38
N ILE A 132 -20.37 21.20 -12.61
CA ILE A 132 -20.83 22.10 -11.53
C ILE A 132 -20.38 23.57 -11.63
N ASP A 133 -19.59 23.96 -12.64
CA ASP A 133 -19.17 25.35 -12.82
C ASP A 133 -19.63 25.91 -14.17
N ASN A 134 -20.95 25.93 -14.44
CA ASN A 134 -21.62 26.87 -15.37
C ASN A 134 -23.14 26.67 -15.37
N THR A 135 -23.78 26.94 -14.24
CA THR A 135 -25.23 27.22 -14.22
C THR A 135 -25.49 28.37 -13.27
N PHE A 136 -25.23 29.59 -13.72
CA PHE A 136 -25.91 30.84 -13.32
C PHE A 136 -25.74 31.87 -14.44
#